data_AF-A0A183FLE2-F1
#
_entry.id   AF-A0A183FLE2-F1
#
_cell.length_a   1.000
_cell.length_b   1.000
_cell.length_c   1.000
_cell.angle_alpha   90.00
_cell.angle_beta   90.00
_cell.angle_gamma   90.00
#
_symmetry.space_group_name_H-M   'P 1'
#
loop_
_entity.id
_entity.type
_entity.pdbx_description
1 polymer ?
#
loop_
_entity_poly.entity_id
_entity_poly.type
_entity_poly.pdbx_seq_one_letter_code
_entity_poly.pdbx_strand_id
1 'polypeptide(L)' 'MDPDKRAFYRWAAMSMEPWDGPALLAFSDGRYVGAILDRNGLRPARYYLTADDHLYLSSEVGVNDHDVTAIVKKVRLHSI' A
#
# COMPACT_ATOMS: atom_id res chain seq x y z
N MET A 1 3.62 17.90 3.22
CA MET A 1 2.31 17.23 3.36
C MET A 1 1.23 18.23 3.07
N ASP A 2 0.27 17.86 2.25
CA ASP A 2 -0.88 18.70 1.91
C ASP A 2 -1.63 19.19 3.18
N PRO A 3 -2.10 20.46 3.24
CA PRO A 3 -2.79 21.01 4.41
C PRO A 3 -4.02 20.21 4.85
N ASP A 4 -4.82 19.71 3.90
CA ASP A 4 -6.05 18.98 4.19
C ASP A 4 -5.73 17.61 4.78
N LYS A 5 -4.72 16.93 4.22
CA LYS A 5 -4.17 15.69 4.79
C LYS A 5 -3.68 15.90 6.23
N ARG A 6 -3.07 17.05 6.52
CA ARG A 6 -2.63 17.40 7.88
C ARG A 6 -3.77 17.65 8.83
N ALA A 7 -4.81 18.35 8.39
CA ALA A 7 -6.01 18.57 9.17
C ALA A 7 -6.70 17.25 9.51
N PHE A 8 -6.83 16.35 8.53
CA PHE A 8 -7.39 15.01 8.71
C PHE A 8 -6.63 14.19 9.75
N TYR A 9 -5.29 14.10 9.65
CA TYR A 9 -4.52 13.32 10.63
C TYR A 9 -4.59 13.88 12.06
N ARG A 10 -4.68 15.22 12.21
CA ARG A 10 -4.90 15.82 13.54
C ARG A 10 -6.25 15.43 14.11
N TRP A 11 -7.31 15.46 13.29
CA TRP A 11 -8.64 15.03 13.71
C TRP A 11 -8.68 13.54 14.08
N ALA A 12 -8.10 12.67 13.26
CA ALA A 12 -8.07 11.23 13.50
C ALA A 12 -7.32 10.89 14.81
N ALA A 13 -6.20 11.56 15.08
CA ALA A 13 -5.41 11.36 16.31
C ALA A 13 -6.14 11.76 17.60
N MET A 14 -7.16 12.62 17.52
CA MET A 14 -8.03 12.93 18.66
C MET A 14 -9.09 11.85 18.91
N SER A 15 -9.37 11.02 17.91
CA SER A 15 -10.44 10.01 17.96
C SER A 15 -9.93 8.65 18.40
N MET A 16 -8.72 8.26 18.01
CA MET A 16 -8.12 6.97 18.34
C MET A 16 -6.60 7.07 18.40
N GLU A 17 -6.01 6.41 19.39
CA GLU A 17 -4.56 6.26 19.50
C GLU A 17 -4.01 5.41 18.34
N PRO A 18 -2.81 5.72 17.80
CA PRO A 18 -2.23 4.93 16.73
C PRO A 18 -1.91 3.50 17.17
N TRP A 19 -2.32 2.52 16.37
CA TRP A 19 -1.92 1.14 16.56
C TRP A 19 -0.53 0.95 15.95
N ASP A 20 0.49 1.07 16.80
CA ASP A 20 1.88 1.07 16.35
C ASP A 20 2.45 -0.34 16.21
N GLY A 21 3.43 -0.47 15.31
CA GLY A 21 4.14 -1.71 15.03
C GLY A 21 4.35 -1.93 13.53
N PRO A 22 5.29 -2.82 13.14
CA PRO A 22 5.52 -3.15 11.73
C PRO A 22 4.27 -3.76 11.11
N ALA A 23 3.68 -3.08 10.12
CA ALA A 23 2.44 -3.53 9.52
C ALA A 23 2.42 -3.29 8.01
N LEU A 24 1.93 -4.29 7.29
CA LEU A 24 1.39 -4.16 5.94
C LEU A 24 -0.06 -4.62 6.03
N LEU A 25 -0.99 -3.72 5.77
CA LEU A 25 -2.41 -4.02 5.75
C LEU A 25 -2.88 -4.02 4.29
N ALA A 26 -3.36 -5.17 3.83
CA ALA A 26 -4.18 -5.27 2.62
C ALA A 26 -5.65 -5.36 3.04
N PHE A 27 -6.53 -4.60 2.38
CA PHE A 27 -7.94 -4.51 2.76
C PHE A 27 -8.83 -4.44 1.52
N SER A 28 -10.10 -4.78 1.71
CA SER A 28 -11.17 -4.61 0.73
C SER A 28 -12.47 -4.30 1.45
N ASP A 29 -13.28 -3.39 0.91
CA ASP A 29 -14.64 -3.10 1.40
C ASP A 29 -15.74 -3.59 0.44
N GLY A 30 -15.35 -4.36 -0.59
CA GLY A 30 -16.24 -4.84 -1.66
C GLY A 30 -16.39 -3.89 -2.84
N ARG A 31 -15.97 -2.62 -2.71
CA ARG A 31 -15.89 -1.65 -3.81
C ARG A 31 -14.45 -1.27 -4.14
N TYR A 32 -13.61 -1.14 -3.12
CA TYR A 32 -12.21 -0.77 -3.21
C TYR A 32 -11.34 -1.86 -2.60
N VAL A 33 -10.18 -2.06 -3.22
CA VAL A 33 -9.07 -2.85 -2.67
C VAL A 33 -7.91 -1.91 -2.48
N GLY A 34 -7.20 -2.03 -1.36
CA GLY A 34 -6.08 -1.17 -1.04
C GLY A 34 -5.02 -1.86 -0.19
N ALA A 35 -3.85 -1.24 -0.14
CA ALA A 35 -2.80 -1.64 0.76
C ALA A 35 -2.07 -0.43 1.33
N ILE A 36 -1.69 -0.51 2.60
CA ILE A 36 -0.99 0.56 3.32
C ILE A 36 0.06 -0.03 4.27
N LEU A 37 1.16 0.69 4.43
CA LEU A 37 2.20 0.36 5.40
C LEU A 37 2.02 1.18 6.68
N ASP A 38 2.59 0.67 7.77
CA ASP A 38 2.80 1.46 8.98
C ASP A 38 3.57 2.75 8.67
N ARG A 39 3.49 3.73 9.58
CA ARG A 39 4.12 5.06 9.45
C ARG A 39 5.61 5.01 9.07
N ASN A 40 6.32 3.98 9.50
CA ASN A 40 7.76 3.85 9.29
C ASN A 40 8.10 2.95 8.09
N GLY A 41 7.10 2.29 7.47
CA GLY A 41 7.30 1.45 6.28
C GLY A 41 8.16 0.22 6.57
N LEU A 42 7.98 -0.41 7.73
CA LEU A 42 8.87 -1.46 8.25
C LEU A 42 8.63 -2.83 7.61
N ARG A 43 7.48 -3.04 6.96
CA ARG A 43 7.21 -4.25 6.17
C ARG A 43 7.52 -4.03 4.70
N PRO A 44 8.11 -5.03 4.00
CA PRO A 44 8.27 -4.96 2.57
C PRO A 44 6.92 -5.15 1.88
N ALA A 45 6.64 -4.33 0.89
CA ALA A 45 5.47 -4.44 0.03
C ALA A 45 5.83 -3.91 -1.35
N ARG A 46 5.50 -4.68 -2.38
CA ARG A 46 5.77 -4.36 -3.78
C ARG A 46 4.53 -4.67 -4.60
N TYR A 47 4.27 -3.87 -5.62
CA TYR A 47 3.20 -4.14 -6.56
C TYR A 47 3.68 -4.11 -8.00
N TYR A 48 3.07 -4.98 -8.80
CA TYR A 48 3.17 -4.98 -10.25
C TYR A 48 1.83 -4.52 -10.83
N LEU A 49 1.89 -3.64 -11.82
CA LEU A 49 0.75 -3.30 -12.67
C LEU A 49 1.03 -3.87 -14.05
N THR A 50 0.13 -4.69 -14.55
CA THR A 50 0.23 -5.31 -15.87
C THR A 50 -0.58 -4.55 -16.91
N ALA A 51 -0.30 -4.81 -18.19
CA ALA A 51 -0.93 -4.11 -19.32
C ALA A 51 -2.43 -4.43 -19.48
N ASP A 52 -2.89 -5.54 -18.92
CA ASP A 52 -4.30 -5.96 -18.83
C ASP A 52 -5.00 -5.43 -17.57
N ASP A 53 -4.44 -4.39 -16.94
CA ASP A 53 -5.01 -3.65 -15.80
C ASP A 53 -5.19 -4.48 -14.51
N HIS A 54 -4.38 -5.53 -14.33
CA HIS A 54 -4.28 -6.25 -13.06
C HIS A 54 -3.19 -5.65 -12.16
N LEU A 55 -3.52 -5.54 -10.87
CA LEU A 55 -2.58 -5.13 -9.83
C LEU A 55 -2.27 -6.30 -8.91
N TYR A 56 -0.99 -6.67 -8.84
CA TYR A 56 -0.50 -7.73 -7.97
C TYR A 56 0.33 -7.11 -6.85
N LEU A 57 -0.09 -7.26 -5.60
CA LEU A 57 0.66 -6.82 -4.43
C LEU A 57 1.22 -8.04 -3.68
N SER A 58 2.50 -8.00 -3.34
CA SER A 58 3.14 -9.03 -2.52
C SER A 58 4.23 -8.43 -1.63
N SER A 59 4.60 -9.15 -0.56
CA SER A 59 5.75 -8.79 0.28
C SER A 59 7.09 -8.94 -0.46
N GLU A 60 7.14 -9.78 -1.49
CA GLU A 60 8.36 -10.16 -2.19
C GLU A 60 8.21 -10.06 -3.72
N VAL A 61 9.34 -10.15 -4.43
CA VAL A 61 9.36 -10.21 -5.89
C VAL A 61 9.43 -11.67 -6.33
N GLY A 62 8.74 -12.02 -7.42
CA GLY A 62 8.79 -13.38 -7.98
C GLY A 62 7.91 -14.38 -7.26
N VAL A 63 6.89 -13.92 -6.52
CA VAL A 63 5.89 -14.82 -5.92
C VAL A 63 5.02 -15.48 -6.98
N ASN A 64 4.68 -14.74 -8.04
CA ASN A 64 3.99 -15.25 -9.21
C ASN A 64 4.86 -15.03 -10.44
N ASP A 65 4.83 -15.99 -11.36
CA ASP A 65 5.45 -15.85 -12.67
C ASP A 65 4.60 -14.93 -13.54
N HIS A 66 5.22 -13.83 -13.97
CA HIS A 66 4.62 -12.86 -14.87
C HIS A 66 5.51 -12.71 -16.10
N ASP A 67 4.90 -12.64 -17.29
CA ASP A 67 5.63 -12.22 -18.48
C ASP A 67 6.13 -10.78 -18.27
N VAL A 68 7.45 -10.60 -18.31
CA VAL A 68 8.10 -9.31 -18.07
C VAL A 68 7.64 -8.26 -19.08
N THR A 69 7.30 -8.68 -20.31
CA THR A 69 6.82 -7.77 -21.35
C THR A 69 5.43 -7.20 -21.05
N ALA A 70 4.65 -7.88 -20.20
CA ALA A 70 3.33 -7.43 -19.78
C ALA A 70 3.36 -6.48 -18.56
N ILE A 71 4.50 -6.33 -17.88
CA ILE A 71 4.62 -5.49 -16.68
C ILE A 71 4.83 -4.03 -17.07
N VAL A 72 3.82 -3.19 -16.84
CA VAL A 72 3.86 -1.74 -17.07
C VAL A 72 4.61 -1.03 -15.94
N LYS A 73 4.43 -1.49 -14.71
CA LYS A 73 5.03 -0.86 -13.53
C LYS A 73 5.40 -1.89 -12.48
N LYS A 74 6.58 -1.71 -11.88
CA LYS A 74 7.09 -2.50 -10.75
C LYS A 74 7.63 -1.56 -9.68
N VAL A 75 6.92 -1.45 -8.56
CA VAL A 75 7.22 -0.42 -7.55
C VAL A 75 7.09 -0.97 -6.12
N ARG A 76 7.91 -0.42 -5.21
CA ARG A 76 7.78 -0.62 -3.77
C ARG A 76 6.73 0.35 -3.20
N LEU A 77 5.86 -0.16 -2.35
CA LEU A 77 4.93 0.67 -1.57
C LEU A 77 5.71 1.43 -0.48
N HIS A 78 5.43 2.72 -0.35
CA HIS A 78 6.04 3.57 0.67
C HIS A 78 4.96 4.04 1.65
N SER A 79 5.34 4.27 2.91
CA SER A 79 4.44 4.87 3.89
C SER A 79 4.09 6.31 3.48
N ILE A 80 2.93 6.76 3.96
CA ILE A 80 2.28 8.02 3.55
C ILE A 80 2.51 9.17 4.53
#